data_AF-A0A401IQB1-F1
#
_entry.id   AF-A0A401IQB1-F1
#
_cell.length_a   1.000
_cell.length_b   1.000
_cell.length_c   1.000
_cell.angle_alpha   90.00
_cell.angle_beta   90.00
_cell.angle_gamma   90.00
#
_symmetry.space_group_name_H-M   'P 1'
#
loop_
_entity.id
_entity.type
_entity.pdbx_description
1 polymer ?
#
loop_
_entity_poly.entity_id
_entity_poly.type
_entity_poly.pdbx_seq_one_letter_code
_entity_poly.pdbx_strand_id
1 'polypeptide(L)'
;MVVLAGPYNGIMNKGHANQPTNGELAGLWDDSPRANYLMKNGRPKIIHEEYRRLLERKNDFPTNTRVLNIYGDLKDGTRSDGLVTEPSVRSLKYLVANRAKSYQEYEIKGEMGQHSRLHIDNPEVSDKLTQYLWGK
;
A
#
# COMPACT_ATOMS: atom_id res chain seq x y z
N MET A 1 -9.70 4.70 -10.06
CA MET A 1 -9.19 3.58 -9.25
C MET A 1 -9.00 4.05 -7.84
N VAL A 2 -9.55 3.33 -6.87
CA VAL A 2 -9.21 3.51 -5.45
C VAL A 2 -8.58 2.22 -4.96
N VAL A 3 -7.52 2.36 -4.19
CA VAL A 3 -6.84 1.24 -3.54
C VAL A 3 -6.71 1.56 -2.06
N LEU A 4 -6.79 0.51 -1.26
CA LEU A 4 -6.87 0.59 0.18
C LEU A 4 -5.95 -0.48 0.75
N ALA A 5 -4.94 -0.05 1.52
CA ALA A 5 -3.99 -0.93 2.20
C ALA A 5 -3.28 -1.97 1.31
N GLY A 6 -2.98 -1.62 0.06
CA GLY A 6 -2.40 -2.55 -0.92
C GLY A 6 -0.93 -2.91 -0.62
N PRO A 7 -0.56 -4.20 -0.49
CA PRO A 7 0.83 -4.62 -0.29
C PRO A 7 1.56 -4.72 -1.63
N TYR A 8 2.05 -3.60 -2.16
CA TYR A 8 2.68 -3.60 -3.49
C TYR A 8 4.10 -4.16 -3.48
N ASN A 9 4.82 -4.02 -2.37
CA ASN A 9 6.23 -4.39 -2.26
C ASN A 9 6.52 -4.94 -0.86
N GLY A 10 5.98 -6.14 -0.61
CA GLY A 10 6.13 -6.89 0.64
C GLY A 10 4.96 -6.76 1.63
N ILE A 11 4.71 -7.84 2.37
CA ILE A 11 3.83 -7.94 3.54
C ILE A 11 4.71 -8.26 4.76
N MET A 12 4.40 -7.68 5.92
CA MET A 12 5.20 -7.92 7.12
C MET A 12 5.10 -9.37 7.58
N ASN A 13 6.25 -10.02 7.77
CA ASN A 13 6.33 -11.33 8.37
C ASN A 13 6.16 -11.24 9.90
N LYS A 14 4.97 -11.55 10.39
CA LYS A 14 4.65 -11.51 11.83
C LYS A 14 4.34 -12.88 12.43
N GLY A 15 4.52 -13.95 11.65
CA GLY A 15 4.23 -15.32 12.09
C GLY A 15 2.75 -15.52 12.45
N HIS A 16 1.84 -14.86 11.74
CA HIS A 16 0.40 -15.02 11.98
C HIS A 16 -0.03 -16.47 11.67
N ALA A 17 -1.00 -17.00 12.43
CA ALA A 17 -1.45 -18.38 12.28
C ALA A 17 -1.92 -18.75 10.86
N ASN A 18 -2.42 -17.77 10.10
CA ASN A 18 -2.91 -17.95 8.73
C ASN A 18 -1.89 -17.55 7.66
N GLN A 19 -0.64 -17.28 8.03
CA GLN A 19 0.42 -16.93 7.10
C GLN A 19 0.92 -18.20 6.38
N PRO A 20 1.00 -18.20 5.04
CA PRO A 20 1.62 -19.29 4.30
C PRO A 20 3.08 -19.46 4.72
N THR A 21 3.46 -20.69 5.07
CA THR A 21 4.85 -21.03 5.47
C THR A 21 5.63 -21.75 4.36
N ASN A 22 4.97 -22.08 3.25
CA ASN A 22 5.57 -22.72 2.08
C ASN A 22 4.91 -22.25 0.77
N GLY A 23 5.55 -22.56 -0.36
CA GLY A 23 5.07 -22.18 -1.70
C GLY A 23 5.32 -20.71 -2.05
N GLU A 24 4.87 -20.31 -3.25
CA GLU A 24 5.11 -18.95 -3.79
C GLU A 24 4.51 -17.84 -2.91
N LEU A 25 3.38 -18.10 -2.26
CA LEU A 25 2.71 -17.12 -1.42
C LEU A 25 3.48 -16.80 -0.13
N ALA A 26 4.29 -17.73 0.38
CA ALA A 26 5.13 -17.46 1.55
C ALA A 26 6.18 -16.38 1.25
N GLY A 27 6.63 -16.29 -0.01
CA GLY A 27 7.58 -15.27 -0.48
C GLY A 27 7.03 -13.85 -0.49
N LEU A 28 5.71 -13.66 -0.33
CA LEU A 28 5.10 -12.33 -0.20
C LEU A 28 5.23 -11.75 1.22
N TRP A 29 5.55 -12.61 2.20
CA TRP A 29 5.64 -12.28 3.62
C TRP A 29 7.10 -12.19 4.07
N ASP A 30 7.84 -11.28 3.46
CA ASP A 30 9.28 -11.10 3.63
C ASP A 30 9.67 -9.64 3.96
N ASP A 31 8.69 -8.77 4.22
CA ASP A 31 8.93 -7.40 4.71
C ASP A 31 8.99 -7.34 6.23
N SER A 32 9.53 -6.23 6.74
CA SER A 32 9.64 -5.96 8.17
C SER A 32 9.64 -4.45 8.43
N PRO A 33 9.12 -4.00 9.60
CA PRO A 33 9.15 -2.59 9.98
C PRO A 33 10.56 -1.99 9.84
N ARG A 34 10.65 -0.85 9.15
CA ARG A 34 11.89 -0.09 8.91
C ARG A 34 13.00 -0.80 8.12
N ALA A 35 12.79 -2.02 7.63
CA ALA A 35 13.77 -2.70 6.78
C ALA A 35 13.90 -2.02 5.40
N ASN A 36 12.77 -1.53 4.87
CA ASN A 36 12.71 -0.85 3.59
C ASN A 36 12.41 0.66 3.74
N TYR A 37 12.68 1.43 2.69
CA TYR A 37 12.33 2.84 2.59
C TYR A 37 12.20 3.26 1.13
N LEU A 38 11.45 4.33 0.87
CA LEU A 38 11.37 4.94 -0.45
C LEU A 38 12.55 5.88 -0.68
N MET A 39 13.23 5.71 -1.82
CA MET A 39 14.25 6.64 -2.28
C MET A 39 13.63 7.97 -2.71
N LYS A 40 14.46 8.99 -2.97
CA LYS A 40 13.99 10.34 -3.36
C LYS A 40 13.04 10.33 -4.58
N ASN A 41 13.19 9.37 -5.48
CA ASN A 41 12.34 9.21 -6.66
C ASN A 41 11.06 8.40 -6.41
N GLY A 42 10.80 7.97 -5.17
CA GLY A 42 9.65 7.14 -4.78
C GLY A 42 9.81 5.64 -5.02
N ARG A 43 10.94 5.18 -5.59
CA ARG A 43 11.22 3.76 -5.76
C ARG A 43 11.62 3.14 -4.41
N PRO A 44 11.08 1.98 -4.02
CA PRO A 44 11.53 1.29 -2.81
C PRO A 44 13.00 0.85 -2.94
N LYS A 45 13.74 0.88 -1.83
CA LYS A 45 15.16 0.50 -1.77
C LYS A 45 15.33 -1.01 -1.97
N ILE A 46 14.51 -1.80 -1.29
CA ILE A 46 14.41 -3.25 -1.45
C ILE A 46 13.24 -3.53 -2.40
N ILE A 47 13.49 -4.27 -3.47
CA ILE A 47 12.49 -4.68 -4.46
C ILE A 47 12.14 -6.14 -4.21
N HIS A 48 10.92 -6.38 -3.75
CA HIS A 48 10.37 -7.74 -3.60
C HIS A 48 9.96 -8.28 -4.97
N GLU A 49 9.84 -9.61 -5.08
CA GLU A 49 9.66 -10.30 -6.36
C GLU A 49 8.35 -9.91 -7.04
N GLU A 50 7.26 -9.80 -6.29
CA GLU A 50 5.97 -9.35 -6.76
C GLU A 50 6.00 -7.90 -7.28
N TYR A 51 6.76 -7.01 -6.64
CA TYR A 51 6.93 -5.64 -7.12
C TYR A 51 7.76 -5.59 -8.40
N ARG A 52 8.72 -6.51 -8.60
CA ARG A 52 9.47 -6.62 -9.86
C ARG A 52 8.54 -6.93 -11.03
N ARG A 53 7.60 -7.86 -10.85
CA ARG A 53 6.58 -8.18 -11.86
C ARG A 53 5.69 -6.97 -12.19
N LEU A 54 5.34 -6.16 -11.18
CA LEU A 54 4.59 -4.91 -11.40
C LEU A 54 5.44 -3.85 -12.11
N LEU A 55 6.74 -3.74 -11.80
CA LEU A 55 7.66 -2.81 -12.45
C LEU A 55 7.78 -3.05 -13.94
N GLU A 56 7.84 -4.32 -14.37
CA GLU A 56 7.91 -4.72 -15.77
C GLU A 56 6.65 -4.30 -16.56
N ARG A 57 5.49 -4.30 -15.89
CA ARG A 57 4.17 -3.99 -16.48
C ARG A 57 3.71 -2.55 -16.26
N LYS A 58 4.50 -1.72 -15.59
CA LYS A 58 4.06 -0.36 -15.22
C LYS A 58 3.64 0.50 -16.42
N ASN A 59 4.18 0.22 -17.61
CA ASN A 59 3.85 0.90 -18.85
C ASN A 59 2.47 0.53 -19.41
N ASP A 60 1.85 -0.54 -18.91
CA ASP A 60 0.50 -0.96 -19.29
C ASP A 60 -0.58 -0.15 -18.55
N PHE A 61 -0.19 0.61 -17.52
CA PHE A 61 -1.15 1.37 -16.72
C PHE A 61 -1.89 2.42 -17.59
N PRO A 62 -3.22 2.53 -17.51
CA PRO A 62 -4.00 3.46 -18.33
C PRO A 62 -3.68 4.94 -18.01
N THR A 63 -3.68 5.79 -19.03
CA THR A 63 -3.30 7.20 -18.88
C THR A 63 -4.43 8.10 -18.37
N ASN A 64 -5.69 7.70 -18.52
CA ASN A 64 -6.85 8.49 -18.10
C ASN A 64 -7.38 8.11 -16.70
N THR A 65 -6.67 7.26 -15.96
CA THR A 65 -7.10 6.81 -14.63
C THR A 65 -6.66 7.79 -13.54
N ARG A 66 -7.61 8.23 -12.72
CA ARG A 66 -7.35 8.91 -11.45
C ARG A 66 -7.14 7.87 -10.35
N VAL A 67 -6.08 8.01 -9.56
CA VAL A 67 -5.72 7.09 -8.46
C VAL A 67 -5.80 7.77 -7.11
N LEU A 68 -6.51 7.15 -6.18
CA LEU A 68 -6.46 7.44 -4.74
C LEU A 68 -5.90 6.21 -4.03
N ASN A 69 -4.81 6.40 -3.28
CA ASN A 69 -4.16 5.39 -2.45
C ASN A 69 -4.39 5.72 -0.98
N ILE A 70 -5.25 4.96 -0.31
CA ILE A 70 -5.53 5.10 1.12
C ILE A 70 -4.72 4.04 1.88
N TYR A 71 -4.00 4.46 2.92
CA TYR A 71 -3.19 3.57 3.74
C TYR A 71 -3.19 4.00 5.20
N GLY A 72 -2.78 3.09 6.08
CA GLY A 72 -2.73 3.33 7.52
C GLY A 72 -1.32 3.41 8.08
N ASP A 73 -1.18 4.15 9.17
CA ASP A 73 -0.05 4.08 10.09
C ASP A 73 -0.56 4.09 11.53
N LEU A 74 -0.29 3.02 12.27
CA LEU A 74 -0.65 2.86 13.68
C LEU A 74 -0.02 3.91 14.60
N LYS A 75 1.01 4.64 14.14
CA LYS A 75 1.77 5.62 14.94
C LYS A 75 2.41 5.02 16.20
N ASP A 76 2.64 3.71 16.20
CA ASP A 76 3.39 2.96 17.21
C ASP A 76 4.91 2.89 16.91
N GLY A 77 5.35 3.64 15.88
CA GLY A 77 6.72 3.66 15.40
C GLY A 77 7.01 2.62 14.32
N THR A 78 6.15 1.65 14.05
CA THR A 78 6.39 0.65 12.99
C THR A 78 6.32 1.24 11.59
N ARG A 79 5.61 2.38 11.43
CA ARG A 79 5.29 2.98 10.12
C ARG A 79 4.54 2.01 9.23
N SER A 80 3.46 1.45 9.78
CA SER A 80 2.66 0.40 9.16
C SER A 80 1.23 0.41 9.69
N ASP A 81 0.32 -0.21 8.96
CA ASP A 81 -1.05 -0.48 9.42
C ASP A 81 -1.13 -1.74 10.32
N GLY A 82 0.01 -2.31 10.70
CA GLY A 82 0.11 -3.56 11.45
C GLY A 82 0.23 -4.81 10.59
N LEU A 83 0.07 -4.71 9.25
CA LEU A 83 0.33 -5.78 8.28
C LEU A 83 1.20 -5.34 7.08
N VAL A 84 0.99 -4.13 6.59
CA VAL A 84 1.65 -3.55 5.41
C VAL A 84 2.42 -2.30 5.82
N THR A 85 3.69 -2.22 5.43
CA THR A 85 4.54 -1.06 5.74
C THR A 85 4.24 0.13 4.83
N GLU A 86 4.48 1.35 5.33
CA GLU A 86 4.38 2.58 4.53
C GLU A 86 5.17 2.49 3.20
N PRO A 87 6.44 2.03 3.16
CA PRO A 87 7.16 1.86 1.90
C PRO A 87 6.47 0.89 0.93
N SER A 88 5.93 -0.23 1.43
CA SER A 88 5.22 -1.19 0.59
C SER A 88 4.01 -0.53 -0.10
N VAL A 89 3.10 0.07 0.67
CA VAL A 89 1.86 0.65 0.12
C VAL A 89 2.09 1.92 -0.72
N ARG A 90 3.06 2.76 -0.34
CA ARG A 90 3.35 4.02 -1.05
C ARG A 90 4.17 3.83 -2.32
N SER A 91 4.85 2.69 -2.46
CA SER A 91 5.63 2.36 -3.66
C SER A 91 4.78 2.29 -4.95
N LEU A 92 3.45 2.19 -4.83
CA LEU A 92 2.52 2.30 -5.96
C LEU A 92 2.74 3.58 -6.75
N LYS A 93 3.05 4.70 -6.08
CA LYS A 93 3.28 5.99 -6.74
C LYS A 93 4.33 5.88 -7.84
N TYR A 94 5.42 5.16 -7.58
CA TYR A 94 6.50 4.95 -8.55
C TYR A 94 6.07 4.10 -9.76
N LEU A 95 5.10 3.20 -9.57
CA LEU A 95 4.55 2.38 -10.64
C LEU A 95 3.63 3.20 -11.56
N VAL A 96 2.72 3.99 -10.99
CA VAL A 96 1.57 4.50 -11.76
C VAL A 96 1.55 6.01 -11.98
N ALA A 97 2.22 6.81 -11.14
CA ALA A 97 1.99 8.27 -11.13
C ALA A 97 2.41 8.98 -12.42
N ASN A 98 3.44 8.47 -13.12
CA ASN A 98 3.88 9.05 -14.39
C ASN A 98 2.90 8.82 -15.55
N ARG A 99 1.94 7.91 -15.38
CA ARG A 99 0.94 7.58 -16.41
C ARG A 99 -0.45 8.00 -15.99
N ALA A 100 -0.79 7.86 -14.72
CA ALA A 100 -2.10 8.23 -14.18
C ALA A 100 -2.45 9.70 -14.48
N LYS A 101 -3.74 9.97 -14.70
CA LYS A 101 -4.26 11.33 -14.84
C LYS A 101 -4.05 12.15 -13.58
N SER A 102 -4.14 11.50 -12.42
CA SER A 102 -3.84 12.08 -11.12
C SER A 102 -3.50 10.98 -10.11
N TYR A 103 -2.69 11.30 -9.12
CA TYR A 103 -2.35 10.39 -8.03
C TYR A 103 -2.44 11.13 -6.69
N GLN A 104 -3.24 10.58 -5.77
CA GLN A 104 -3.44 11.12 -4.43
C GLN A 104 -3.15 10.03 -3.39
N GLU A 105 -2.56 10.42 -2.27
CA GLU A 105 -2.33 9.59 -1.09
C GLU A 105 -3.17 10.13 0.06
N TYR A 106 -3.74 9.24 0.86
CA TYR A 106 -4.42 9.59 2.10
C TYR A 106 -4.00 8.64 3.20
N GLU A 107 -3.39 9.19 4.25
CA GLU A 107 -2.88 8.43 5.39
C GLU A 107 -3.87 8.54 6.54
N ILE A 108 -4.30 7.39 7.05
CA ILE A 108 -5.12 7.27 8.26
C ILE A 108 -4.20 6.90 9.42
N LYS A 109 -4.31 7.63 10.52
CA LYS A 109 -3.34 7.59 11.62
C LYS A 109 -3.93 6.97 12.88
N GLY A 110 -3.07 6.36 13.68
CA GLY A 110 -3.44 5.81 14.98
C GLY A 110 -4.27 4.53 14.83
N GLU A 111 -5.15 4.28 15.79
CA GLU A 111 -5.93 3.03 15.85
C GLU A 111 -6.80 2.81 14.60
N MET A 112 -7.32 3.88 13.99
CA MET A 112 -8.09 3.80 12.74
C MET A 112 -7.24 3.43 11.52
N GLY A 113 -5.92 3.60 11.63
CA GLY A 113 -4.95 3.19 10.63
C GLY A 113 -4.63 1.70 10.65
N GLN A 114 -5.27 0.90 11.52
CA GLN A 114 -5.07 -0.55 11.54
C GLN A 114 -5.62 -1.21 10.27
N HIS A 115 -4.90 -2.21 9.73
CA HIS A 115 -5.18 -2.84 8.44
C HIS A 115 -6.64 -3.27 8.25
N SER A 116 -7.20 -4.03 9.21
CA SER A 116 -8.59 -4.49 9.13
C SER A 116 -9.59 -3.34 9.25
N ARG A 117 -9.31 -2.35 10.10
CA ARG A 117 -10.15 -1.15 10.26
C ARG A 117 -10.16 -0.29 9.00
N LEU A 118 -9.09 -0.26 8.21
CA LEU A 118 -9.15 0.42 6.91
C LEU A 118 -10.29 -0.15 6.03
N HIS A 119 -10.62 -1.44 6.18
CA HIS A 119 -11.68 -2.12 5.45
C HIS A 119 -13.02 -2.22 6.19
N ILE A 120 -13.04 -1.99 7.51
CA ILE A 120 -14.19 -2.27 8.38
C ILE A 120 -14.37 -1.11 9.37
N ASP A 121 -15.59 -0.55 9.41
CA ASP A 121 -16.00 0.45 10.41
C ASP A 121 -15.12 1.70 10.48
N ASN A 122 -14.60 2.17 9.33
CA ASN A 122 -13.81 3.41 9.27
C ASN A 122 -14.56 4.54 8.54
N PRO A 123 -15.11 5.51 9.29
CA PRO A 123 -15.85 6.63 8.72
C PRO A 123 -14.93 7.55 7.90
N GLU A 124 -13.66 7.70 8.29
CA GLU A 124 -12.69 8.53 7.57
C GLU A 124 -12.40 7.97 6.17
N VAL A 125 -12.25 6.64 6.04
CA VAL A 125 -12.19 5.95 4.73
C VAL A 125 -13.46 6.22 3.95
N SER A 126 -14.62 6.03 4.57
CA SER A 126 -15.93 6.13 3.92
C SER A 126 -16.17 7.54 3.35
N ASP A 127 -15.85 8.57 4.13
CA ASP A 127 -15.93 9.97 3.72
C ASP A 127 -14.96 10.26 2.58
N LYS A 128 -13.72 9.78 2.69
CA LYS A 128 -12.70 10.01 1.65
C LYS A 128 -13.06 9.33 0.33
N LEU A 129 -13.57 8.11 0.39
CA LEU A 129 -14.09 7.38 -0.77
C LEU A 129 -15.27 8.14 -1.38
N THR A 130 -16.20 8.59 -0.54
CA THR A 130 -17.42 9.26 -1.00
C THR A 130 -17.09 10.55 -1.75
N GLN A 131 -16.23 11.37 -1.14
CA GLN A 131 -15.72 12.59 -1.73
C GLN A 131 -14.98 12.33 -3.05
N TYR A 132 -14.13 11.31 -3.10
CA TYR A 132 -13.30 11.06 -4.28
C TYR A 132 -14.11 10.51 -5.48
N LEU A 133 -15.07 9.63 -5.21
CA LEU A 133 -15.86 8.97 -6.25
C LEU A 133 -17.04 9.84 -6.71
N TRP A 134 -17.74 10.50 -5.79
CA TRP A 134 -18.98 11.22 -6.09
C TRP A 134 -18.91 12.73 -5.85
N GLY A 135 -17.82 13.26 -5.30
CA GLY A 135 -17.68 14.70 -5.03
C GLY A 135 -18.66 15.22 -3.98
N LYS A 136 -19.12 14.34 -3.08
CA LYS A 136 -20.03 14.67 -1.98
C LYS A 136 -19.27 14.86 -0.68
#